data_AF-A0AAV9B9R1-F1
#
_entry.id   AF-A0AAV9B9R1-F1
#
_cell.length_a   1.000
_cell.length_b   1.000
_cell.length_c   1.000
_cell.angle_alpha   90.00
_cell.angle_beta   90.00
_cell.angle_gamma   90.00
#
_symmetry.space_group_name_H-M   'P 1'
#
loop_
_entity.id
_entity.type
_entity.pdbx_description
1 polymer ?
#
loop_
_entity_poly.entity_id
_entity_poly.type
_entity_poly.pdbx_seq_one_letter_code
_entity_poly.pdbx_strand_id
1 'polypeptide(L)'
;MRSCSMRAEAAVEEVLDGFKYTSSHEWVKHEGSVATIGISDHAQDHLGEVVFVDLPESGASVSKGGSFGAVESVKATSDVNSPVSGEIVEVNTKLTETPGLINSSPYEGGWMIKVKPNNASELESLMGSKEYTKFLNQALVTLAMFGVGVNLVSFMTDVLDQDKAKAANSVSNWSGTAYMFSLGWPSSLPELHGIDISSLVGSGNPISRFSQVIVAASMKWRTRLPSDETDLYETDGNKRGSSGSGKILHTTDFRFLDKTAVVKPEDSMRLGRATARSPWHLCPVTQVEEVKCIIRLLPIWLCTIIYSVVYMQMAFIFTEQGDTMKSGISRFHIASASMSIFEILSVSASILLYRLYLVPLYCRFQKGDKKEIPELQRMGFGLLIAVLGMVSSGCEAASSQSDLWQIPQYVLIGISEAFTYVGMLEFFNKETPDGLKSIGSALYMASMALGSYMSTLLVTLVMKITGSGEHLGWIPDNLNKGHLDRFYHLLAALAAVDLVMYVTCAKCYKCISLDRDDSMEDANCGRELSQFSSIPE
;
A
#
# COMPACT_ATOMS: atom_id res chain seq x y z
N MET A 1 9.40 -29.45 44.91
CA MET A 1 10.23 -28.53 44.11
C MET A 1 9.96 -28.86 42.64
N ARG A 2 8.87 -28.40 42.04
CA ARG A 2 8.74 -27.21 41.18
C ARG A 2 9.99 -26.79 40.40
N SER A 3 9.80 -26.71 39.07
CA SER A 3 10.35 -25.74 38.11
C SER A 3 11.86 -25.89 37.82
N CYS A 4 12.39 -25.80 36.60
CA CYS A 4 11.94 -25.12 35.40
C CYS A 4 12.66 -25.77 34.20
N SER A 5 11.94 -26.38 33.25
CA SER A 5 12.51 -26.67 31.93
C SER A 5 12.12 -25.52 31.02
N MET A 6 13.10 -24.71 30.65
CA MET A 6 12.97 -23.56 29.79
C MET A 6 12.29 -23.94 28.47
N ARG A 7 11.09 -23.41 28.26
CA ARG A 7 10.40 -23.38 26.97
C ARG A 7 11.02 -22.22 26.19
N ALA A 8 12.18 -22.48 25.57
CA ALA A 8 12.94 -21.51 24.78
C ALA A 8 13.32 -22.12 23.42
N GLU A 9 12.37 -22.80 22.78
CA GLU A 9 12.32 -22.92 21.32
C GLU A 9 11.24 -21.94 20.87
N ALA A 10 11.54 -21.11 19.87
CA ALA A 10 10.55 -20.25 19.24
C ALA A 10 9.35 -21.12 18.84
N ALA A 11 8.20 -20.87 19.44
CA ALA A 11 6.99 -21.64 19.16
C ALA A 11 6.66 -21.46 17.68
N VAL A 12 6.84 -22.52 16.89
CA VAL A 12 6.28 -22.58 15.55
C VAL A 12 4.77 -22.73 15.75
N GLU A 13 4.04 -21.65 15.48
CA GLU A 13 2.58 -21.62 15.58
C GLU A 13 1.98 -22.80 14.81
N GLU A 14 1.11 -23.56 15.46
CA GLU A 14 0.55 -24.77 14.87
C GLU A 14 -0.61 -24.41 13.93
N VAL A 15 -0.38 -24.54 12.62
CA VAL A 15 -1.41 -24.38 11.58
C VAL A 15 -1.74 -25.74 11.00
N LEU A 16 -2.98 -26.21 11.18
CA LEU A 16 -3.43 -27.53 10.74
C LEU A 16 -4.00 -27.52 9.32
N ASP A 17 -3.67 -28.55 8.56
CA ASP A 17 -4.26 -28.85 7.25
C ASP A 17 -5.72 -29.33 7.39
N GLY A 18 -6.56 -29.01 6.39
CA GLY A 18 -7.99 -29.36 6.40
C GLY A 18 -8.89 -28.40 7.19
N PHE A 19 -8.31 -27.40 7.85
CA PHE A 19 -9.01 -26.27 8.46
C PHE A 19 -8.98 -25.06 7.53
N LYS A 20 -9.96 -24.18 7.68
CA LYS A 20 -9.98 -22.86 7.05
C LYS A 20 -9.93 -21.78 8.12
N TYR A 21 -9.35 -20.63 7.79
CA TYR A 21 -9.03 -19.57 8.76
C TYR A 21 -9.55 -18.21 8.29
N THR A 22 -9.86 -17.34 9.25
CA THR A 22 -10.21 -15.93 9.03
C THR A 22 -8.99 -15.03 9.24
N SER A 23 -9.06 -13.78 8.76
CA SER A 23 -8.05 -12.76 9.07
C SER A 23 -8.07 -12.29 10.53
N SER A 24 -9.17 -12.54 11.24
CA SER A 24 -9.32 -12.35 12.69
C SER A 24 -8.90 -13.58 13.53
N HIS A 25 -8.29 -14.58 12.89
CA HIS A 25 -7.64 -15.73 13.53
C HIS A 25 -8.58 -16.78 14.16
N GLU A 26 -9.85 -16.82 13.75
CA GLU A 26 -10.75 -17.96 13.98
C GLU A 26 -10.55 -19.04 12.91
N TRP A 27 -10.78 -20.30 13.29
CA TRP A 27 -10.76 -21.43 12.38
C TRP A 27 -12.14 -22.07 12.24
N VAL A 28 -12.36 -22.70 11.08
CA VAL A 28 -13.51 -23.54 10.81
C VAL A 28 -13.06 -24.88 10.22
N LYS A 29 -13.58 -25.96 10.78
CA LYS A 29 -13.43 -27.32 10.25
C LYS A 29 -14.80 -27.82 9.79
N HIS A 30 -14.92 -28.11 8.50
CA HIS A 30 -16.18 -28.56 7.93
C HIS A 30 -16.21 -30.08 7.82
N GLU A 31 -17.10 -30.72 8.59
CA GLU A 31 -17.28 -32.17 8.61
C GLU A 31 -18.73 -32.52 8.24
N GLY A 32 -18.95 -32.85 6.96
CA GLY A 32 -20.25 -33.23 6.45
C GLY A 32 -21.23 -32.06 6.35
N SER A 33 -22.15 -31.95 7.32
CA SER A 33 -23.19 -30.91 7.34
C SER A 33 -23.04 -29.90 8.48
N VAL A 34 -21.97 -30.04 9.27
CA VAL A 34 -21.70 -29.22 10.45
C VAL A 34 -20.29 -28.65 10.35
N ALA A 35 -20.16 -27.38 10.70
CA ALA A 35 -18.92 -26.64 10.76
C ALA A 35 -18.55 -26.40 12.22
N THR A 36 -17.41 -26.94 12.66
CA THR A 36 -16.85 -26.70 14.00
C THR A 36 -15.97 -25.45 13.96
N ILE A 37 -16.13 -24.56 14.93
CA ILE A 37 -15.46 -23.26 14.98
C ILE A 37 -14.72 -23.09 16.32
N GLY A 38 -13.55 -22.46 16.28
CA GLY A 38 -12.78 -22.04 17.45
C GLY A 38 -11.77 -20.95 17.09
N ILE A 39 -10.87 -20.62 18.02
CA ILE A 39 -9.76 -19.69 17.78
C ILE A 39 -8.46 -20.45 17.53
N SER A 40 -7.60 -19.91 16.67
CA SER A 40 -6.34 -20.56 16.27
C SER A 40 -5.27 -20.53 17.36
N ASP A 41 -4.25 -21.37 17.20
CA ASP A 41 -3.08 -21.38 18.09
C ASP A 41 -2.38 -20.01 18.17
N HIS A 42 -2.29 -19.32 17.02
CA HIS A 42 -1.80 -17.94 16.96
C HIS A 42 -2.66 -16.99 17.83
N ALA A 43 -3.98 -17.07 17.74
CA ALA A 43 -4.88 -16.20 18.49
C ALA A 43 -4.75 -16.40 20.01
N GLN A 44 -4.70 -17.66 20.46
CA GLN A 44 -4.59 -17.95 21.90
C GLN A 44 -3.23 -17.50 22.47
N ASP A 45 -2.13 -17.63 21.71
CA ASP A 45 -0.81 -17.20 22.18
C ASP A 45 -0.75 -15.66 22.35
N HIS A 46 -1.35 -14.94 21.41
CA HIS A 46 -1.49 -13.48 21.47
C HIS A 46 -2.34 -13.04 22.67
N LEU A 47 -3.46 -13.71 22.91
CA LEU A 47 -4.30 -13.48 24.09
C LEU A 47 -3.55 -13.83 25.39
N GLY A 48 -2.65 -14.82 25.38
CA GLY A 48 -2.00 -15.34 26.57
C GLY A 48 -2.93 -16.25 27.37
N GLU A 49 -2.72 -16.36 28.69
CA GLU A 49 -3.50 -17.28 29.54
C GLU A 49 -4.98 -16.88 29.58
N VAL A 50 -5.84 -17.74 29.02
CA VAL A 50 -7.29 -17.56 28.94
C VAL A 50 -7.92 -17.96 30.27
N VAL A 51 -8.68 -17.03 30.86
CA VAL A 51 -9.28 -17.18 32.19
C VAL A 51 -10.80 -17.31 32.15
N PHE A 52 -11.45 -16.82 31.08
CA PHE A 52 -12.89 -16.89 30.93
C PHE A 52 -13.30 -16.90 29.46
N VAL A 53 -14.39 -17.59 29.16
CA VAL A 53 -14.94 -17.74 27.80
C VAL A 53 -16.46 -17.58 27.89
N ASP A 54 -16.97 -16.55 27.22
CA ASP A 54 -18.40 -16.32 27.02
C ASP A 54 -18.86 -17.00 25.73
N LEU A 55 -19.85 -17.86 25.84
CA LEU A 55 -20.37 -18.67 24.74
C LEU A 55 -21.88 -18.46 24.60
N PRO A 56 -22.40 -18.50 23.36
CA PRO A 56 -23.81 -18.31 23.08
C PRO A 56 -24.63 -19.53 23.52
N GLU A 57 -25.95 -19.40 23.49
CA GLU A 57 -26.86 -20.54 23.70
C GLU A 57 -26.99 -21.40 22.44
N SER A 58 -27.09 -22.72 22.62
CA SER A 58 -27.42 -23.65 21.54
C SER A 58 -28.78 -23.30 20.91
N GLY A 59 -28.86 -23.34 19.57
CA GLY A 59 -30.05 -22.94 18.80
C GLY A 59 -30.07 -21.47 18.39
N ALA A 60 -29.12 -20.65 18.86
CA ALA A 60 -28.98 -19.28 18.37
C ALA A 60 -28.47 -19.24 16.92
N SER A 61 -28.87 -18.20 16.17
CA SER A 61 -28.38 -17.96 14.81
C SER A 61 -27.18 -17.02 14.84
N VAL A 62 -26.16 -17.34 14.03
CA VAL A 62 -24.96 -16.51 13.84
C VAL A 62 -24.87 -16.04 12.39
N SER A 63 -24.25 -14.88 12.20
CA SER A 63 -23.96 -14.32 10.89
C SER A 63 -22.46 -14.24 10.68
N LYS A 64 -22.01 -14.43 9.44
CA LYS A 64 -20.60 -14.31 9.09
C LYS A 64 -20.05 -12.94 9.49
N GLY A 65 -18.95 -12.95 10.25
CA GLY A 65 -18.31 -11.75 10.80
C GLY A 65 -19.01 -11.13 12.01
N GLY A 66 -20.17 -11.68 12.43
CA GLY A 66 -20.83 -11.27 13.66
C GLY A 66 -20.20 -11.96 14.88
N SER A 67 -20.08 -11.21 15.97
CA SER A 67 -19.66 -11.75 17.26
C SER A 67 -20.69 -12.76 17.79
N PHE A 68 -20.22 -13.91 18.27
CA PHE A 68 -21.06 -14.91 18.92
C PHE A 68 -20.69 -15.13 20.39
N GLY A 69 -19.56 -14.59 20.84
CA GLY A 69 -19.03 -14.77 22.18
C GLY A 69 -17.76 -13.95 22.38
N ALA A 70 -17.15 -14.07 23.55
CA ALA A 70 -15.93 -13.34 23.89
C ALA A 70 -14.97 -14.23 24.68
N VAL A 71 -13.67 -13.99 24.53
CA VAL A 71 -12.61 -14.66 25.28
C VAL A 71 -11.88 -13.61 26.10
N GLU A 72 -11.75 -13.88 27.39
CA GLU A 72 -11.02 -13.04 28.33
C GLU A 72 -9.77 -13.78 28.82
N SER A 73 -8.65 -13.07 28.71
CA SER A 73 -7.35 -13.52 29.17
C SER A 73 -6.81 -12.55 30.22
N VAL A 74 -5.67 -12.90 30.82
CA VAL A 74 -4.93 -12.00 31.72
C VAL A 74 -4.41 -10.73 31.03
N LYS A 75 -4.40 -10.68 29.68
CA LYS A 75 -3.89 -9.55 28.90
C LYS A 75 -5.01 -8.71 28.29
N ALA A 76 -6.11 -9.32 27.84
CA ALA A 76 -7.13 -8.64 27.06
C ALA A 76 -8.47 -9.40 27.07
N THR A 77 -9.53 -8.69 26.69
CA THR A 77 -10.82 -9.27 26.32
C THR A 77 -11.01 -9.05 24.82
N SER A 78 -11.37 -10.11 24.09
CA SER A 78 -11.63 -10.04 22.65
C SER A 78 -12.94 -10.74 22.32
N ASP A 79 -13.73 -10.10 21.46
CA ASP A 79 -14.87 -10.75 20.82
C ASP A 79 -14.38 -11.84 19.87
N VAL A 80 -15.20 -12.88 19.70
CA VAL A 80 -14.95 -13.99 18.77
C VAL A 80 -16.06 -13.99 17.72
N ASN A 81 -15.65 -13.90 16.45
CA ASN A 81 -16.56 -13.75 15.33
C ASN A 81 -16.81 -15.08 14.61
N SER A 82 -18.02 -15.24 14.09
CA SER A 82 -18.37 -16.46 13.36
C SER A 82 -17.83 -16.40 11.92
N PRO A 83 -17.05 -17.38 11.44
CA PRO A 83 -16.58 -17.42 10.06
C PRO A 83 -17.70 -17.68 9.02
N VAL A 84 -18.85 -18.21 9.46
CA VAL A 84 -19.94 -18.66 8.59
C VAL A 84 -21.31 -18.33 9.21
N SER A 85 -22.28 -18.03 8.37
CA SER A 85 -23.67 -17.81 8.80
C SER A 85 -24.41 -19.13 8.96
N GLY A 86 -25.17 -19.29 10.04
CA GLY A 86 -25.90 -20.53 10.30
C GLY A 86 -26.56 -20.59 11.67
N GLU A 87 -27.06 -21.77 12.01
CA GLU A 87 -27.65 -22.07 13.31
C GLU A 87 -26.66 -22.85 14.18
N ILE A 88 -26.47 -22.45 15.43
CA ILE A 88 -25.61 -23.14 16.39
C ILE A 88 -26.30 -24.44 16.82
N VAL A 89 -25.69 -25.56 16.52
CA VAL A 89 -26.21 -26.90 16.88
C VAL A 89 -25.61 -27.42 18.18
N GLU A 90 -24.42 -26.98 18.55
CA GLU A 90 -23.71 -27.44 19.75
C GLU A 90 -22.74 -26.36 20.26
N VAL A 91 -22.56 -26.29 21.57
CA VAL A 91 -21.65 -25.36 22.26
C VAL A 91 -20.77 -26.16 23.22
N ASN A 92 -19.48 -25.86 23.27
CA ASN A 92 -18.55 -26.58 24.14
C ASN A 92 -18.62 -26.07 25.58
N THR A 93 -19.54 -26.63 26.36
CA THR A 93 -19.74 -26.25 27.77
C THR A 93 -18.53 -26.54 28.66
N LYS A 94 -17.56 -27.34 28.21
CA LYS A 94 -16.33 -27.61 28.97
C LYS A 94 -15.45 -26.36 29.11
N LEU A 95 -15.56 -25.39 28.20
CA LEU A 95 -14.79 -24.16 28.26
C LEU A 95 -15.22 -23.24 29.41
N THR A 96 -16.44 -23.37 29.90
CA THR A 96 -16.91 -22.64 31.08
C THR A 96 -16.21 -23.10 32.36
N GLU A 97 -15.87 -24.39 32.46
CA GLU A 97 -15.19 -24.96 33.61
C GLU A 97 -13.65 -24.93 33.45
N THR A 98 -13.17 -25.19 32.23
CA THR A 98 -11.73 -25.28 31.92
C THR A 98 -11.40 -24.43 30.69
N PRO A 99 -11.37 -23.10 30.82
CA PRO A 99 -11.08 -22.19 29.71
C PRO A 99 -9.67 -22.37 29.13
N GLY A 100 -8.72 -22.82 29.96
CA GLY A 100 -7.35 -23.13 29.54
C GLY A 100 -7.21 -24.22 28.46
N LEU A 101 -8.28 -24.96 28.14
CA LEU A 101 -8.30 -25.86 26.98
C LEU A 101 -8.03 -25.12 25.67
N ILE A 102 -8.42 -23.84 25.57
CA ILE A 102 -8.11 -22.98 24.43
C ILE A 102 -6.60 -22.81 24.27
N ASN A 103 -5.86 -22.63 25.37
CA ASN A 103 -4.40 -22.50 25.31
C ASN A 103 -3.68 -23.83 25.09
N SER A 104 -4.18 -24.94 25.66
CA SER A 104 -3.48 -26.24 25.59
C SER A 104 -3.82 -27.09 24.37
N SER A 105 -5.01 -26.92 23.81
CA SER A 105 -5.54 -27.77 22.73
C SER A 105 -6.56 -26.99 21.88
N PRO A 106 -6.15 -25.91 21.18
CA PRO A 106 -7.06 -24.99 20.49
C PRO A 106 -7.93 -25.68 19.43
N TYR A 107 -7.41 -26.70 18.74
CA TYR A 107 -8.10 -27.38 17.63
C TYR A 107 -8.93 -28.61 18.02
N GLU A 108 -8.65 -29.24 19.17
CA GLU A 108 -9.35 -30.46 19.60
C GLU A 108 -10.20 -30.24 20.85
N GLY A 109 -9.61 -29.73 21.94
CA GLY A 109 -10.33 -29.46 23.19
C GLY A 109 -10.95 -28.07 23.27
N GLY A 110 -10.41 -27.12 22.49
CA GLY A 110 -10.68 -25.69 22.50
C GLY A 110 -11.70 -25.20 21.48
N TRP A 111 -12.39 -26.11 20.76
CA TRP A 111 -13.50 -25.72 19.88
C TRP A 111 -14.60 -25.05 20.70
N MET A 112 -15.29 -24.05 20.13
CA MET A 112 -16.23 -23.21 20.87
C MET A 112 -17.68 -23.54 20.52
N ILE A 113 -17.98 -23.56 19.22
CA ILE A 113 -19.33 -23.81 18.70
C ILE A 113 -19.30 -24.75 17.50
N LYS A 114 -20.41 -25.44 17.27
CA LYS A 114 -20.69 -26.13 16.01
C LYS A 114 -21.90 -25.50 15.37
N VAL A 115 -21.78 -25.16 14.09
CA VAL A 115 -22.79 -24.43 13.33
C VAL A 115 -23.21 -25.26 12.14
N LYS A 116 -24.51 -25.29 11.84
CA LYS A 116 -25.04 -25.78 10.57
C LYS A 116 -25.07 -24.61 9.58
N PRO A 117 -24.15 -24.56 8.61
CA PRO A 117 -24.03 -23.42 7.71
C PRO A 117 -25.24 -23.32 6.77
N ASN A 118 -25.75 -22.10 6.59
CA ASN A 118 -26.84 -21.82 5.65
C ASN A 118 -26.34 -21.56 4.22
N ASN A 119 -25.05 -21.25 4.07
CA ASN A 119 -24.43 -20.93 2.80
C ASN A 119 -23.03 -21.56 2.68
N ALA A 120 -22.88 -22.56 1.81
CA ALA A 120 -21.62 -23.27 1.62
C ALA A 120 -20.55 -22.40 0.93
N SER A 121 -20.94 -21.43 0.11
CA SER A 121 -20.00 -20.55 -0.60
C SER A 121 -19.22 -19.63 0.35
N GLU A 122 -19.71 -19.41 1.57
CA GLU A 122 -18.98 -18.62 2.57
C GLU A 122 -17.68 -19.30 3.01
N LEU A 123 -17.64 -20.64 3.03
CA LEU A 123 -16.42 -21.39 3.35
C LEU A 123 -15.36 -21.24 2.25
N GLU A 124 -15.76 -21.09 0.99
CA GLU A 124 -14.81 -20.93 -0.14
C GLU A 124 -14.02 -19.63 -0.05
N SER A 125 -14.58 -18.60 0.59
CA SER A 125 -13.93 -17.31 0.79
C SER A 125 -12.92 -17.25 1.97
N LEU A 126 -12.77 -18.34 2.73
CA LEU A 126 -11.87 -18.41 3.89
C LEU A 126 -10.49 -18.97 3.49
N MET A 127 -9.46 -18.55 4.22
CA MET A 127 -8.07 -18.90 3.89
C MET A 127 -7.78 -20.36 4.20
N GLY A 128 -7.08 -21.06 3.30
CA GLY A 128 -6.55 -22.40 3.59
C GLY A 128 -5.35 -22.35 4.54
N SER A 129 -4.90 -23.50 5.05
CA SER A 129 -3.74 -23.62 5.95
C SER A 129 -2.49 -22.91 5.41
N LYS A 130 -2.11 -23.17 4.16
CA LYS A 130 -0.94 -22.55 3.51
C LYS A 130 -1.06 -21.03 3.37
N GLU A 131 -2.26 -20.54 3.04
CA GLU A 131 -2.52 -19.11 2.90
C GLU A 131 -2.46 -18.41 4.25
N TYR A 132 -3.02 -19.04 5.28
CA TYR A 132 -2.96 -18.55 6.65
C TYR A 132 -1.52 -18.55 7.19
N THR A 133 -0.73 -19.61 6.99
CA THR A 133 0.70 -19.61 7.36
C THR A 133 1.46 -18.47 6.69
N LYS A 134 1.15 -18.16 5.43
CA LYS A 134 1.77 -17.01 4.74
C LYS A 134 1.31 -15.67 5.33
N PHE A 135 0.03 -15.55 5.68
CA PHE A 135 -0.52 -14.38 6.35
C PHE A 135 0.17 -14.11 7.70
N LEU A 136 0.36 -15.14 8.53
CA LEU A 136 1.09 -15.03 9.81
C LEU A 136 2.56 -14.62 9.60
N ASN A 137 3.21 -15.22 8.59
CA ASN A 137 4.62 -14.93 8.29
C ASN A 137 4.83 -13.69 7.42
N GLN A 138 3.81 -12.87 7.15
CA GLN A 138 3.92 -11.76 6.21
C GLN A 138 5.03 -10.77 6.60
N ALA A 139 5.19 -10.48 7.89
CA ALA A 139 6.26 -9.62 8.38
C ALA A 139 7.65 -10.21 8.13
N LEU A 140 7.85 -11.51 8.40
CA LEU A 140 9.11 -12.22 8.17
C LEU A 140 9.44 -12.33 6.67
N VAL A 141 8.45 -12.63 5.83
CA VAL A 141 8.60 -12.66 4.37
C VAL A 141 8.97 -11.27 3.86
N THR A 142 8.34 -10.23 4.38
CA THR A 142 8.66 -8.83 4.02
C THR A 142 10.09 -8.48 4.44
N LEU A 143 10.49 -8.83 5.65
CA LEU A 143 11.84 -8.59 6.18
C LEU A 143 12.90 -9.36 5.38
N ALA A 144 12.64 -10.62 5.01
CA ALA A 144 13.53 -11.41 4.17
C ALA A 144 13.66 -10.82 2.76
N MET A 145 12.55 -10.40 2.15
CA MET A 145 12.56 -9.76 0.83
C MET A 145 13.38 -8.47 0.81
N PHE A 146 13.16 -7.58 1.78
CA PHE A 146 13.94 -6.34 1.87
C PHE A 146 15.40 -6.62 2.24
N GLY A 147 15.67 -7.50 3.21
CA GLY A 147 17.02 -7.85 3.66
C GLY A 147 17.89 -8.51 2.58
N VAL A 148 17.30 -9.34 1.72
CA VAL A 148 17.97 -9.87 0.52
C VAL A 148 18.14 -8.79 -0.53
N GLY A 149 17.13 -7.93 -0.73
CA GLY A 149 17.14 -6.85 -1.72
C GLY A 149 18.30 -5.86 -1.54
N VAL A 150 18.56 -5.39 -0.30
CA VAL A 150 19.64 -4.43 -0.01
C VAL A 150 21.04 -5.01 -0.25
N ASN A 151 21.22 -6.32 -0.12
CA ASN A 151 22.52 -6.98 -0.30
C ASN A 151 22.69 -7.60 -1.69
N LEU A 152 21.68 -7.45 -2.56
CA LEU A 152 21.64 -8.16 -3.84
C LEU A 152 22.72 -7.67 -4.80
N VAL A 153 23.07 -6.38 -4.76
CA VAL A 153 24.17 -5.81 -5.56
C VAL A 153 25.49 -6.45 -5.15
N SER A 154 25.81 -6.45 -3.85
CA SER A 154 27.02 -7.09 -3.31
C SER A 154 27.08 -8.58 -3.62
N PHE A 155 25.96 -9.30 -3.54
CA PHE A 155 25.91 -10.70 -3.94
C PHE A 155 26.22 -10.90 -5.44
N MET A 156 25.64 -10.05 -6.30
CA MET A 156 25.89 -10.12 -7.74
C MET A 156 27.34 -9.77 -8.10
N THR A 157 27.96 -8.83 -7.40
CA THR A 157 29.37 -8.45 -7.64
C THR A 157 30.33 -9.48 -7.06
N ASP A 158 30.12 -9.91 -5.82
CA ASP A 158 31.14 -10.66 -5.06
C ASP A 158 31.02 -12.17 -5.29
N VAL A 159 29.82 -12.69 -5.57
CA VAL A 159 29.56 -14.12 -5.75
C VAL A 159 29.34 -14.48 -7.22
N LEU A 160 28.60 -13.65 -7.96
CA LEU A 160 28.31 -13.91 -9.38
C LEU A 160 29.32 -13.25 -10.33
N ASP A 161 30.33 -12.55 -9.79
CA ASP A 161 31.40 -11.88 -10.54
C ASP A 161 30.86 -10.96 -11.65
N GLN A 162 29.70 -10.34 -11.41
CA GLN A 162 29.15 -9.35 -12.31
C GLN A 162 29.84 -8.02 -12.13
N ASP A 163 30.02 -7.32 -13.25
CA ASP A 163 30.40 -5.92 -13.23
C ASP A 163 29.39 -5.08 -12.40
N LYS A 164 29.88 -4.13 -11.60
CA LYS A 164 29.08 -3.31 -10.69
C LYS A 164 27.93 -2.60 -11.39
N ALA A 165 28.16 -2.07 -12.60
CA ALA A 165 27.11 -1.41 -13.37
C ALA A 165 26.02 -2.40 -13.84
N LYS A 166 26.43 -3.62 -14.19
CA LYS A 166 25.52 -4.70 -14.60
C LYS A 166 24.73 -5.27 -13.41
N ALA A 167 25.36 -5.39 -12.25
CA ALA A 167 24.72 -5.80 -11.00
C ALA A 167 23.65 -4.78 -10.58
N ALA A 168 23.99 -3.49 -10.51
CA ALA A 168 23.06 -2.41 -10.18
C ALA A 168 21.84 -2.39 -11.12
N ASN A 169 22.06 -2.52 -12.44
CA ASN A 169 20.98 -2.59 -13.42
C ASN A 169 20.10 -3.85 -13.25
N SER A 170 20.71 -5.00 -12.98
CA SER A 170 19.98 -6.26 -12.73
C SER A 170 19.08 -6.16 -11.50
N VAL A 171 19.57 -5.59 -10.40
CA VAL A 171 18.80 -5.35 -9.17
C VAL A 171 17.70 -4.31 -9.39
N SER A 172 17.99 -3.23 -10.12
CA SER A 172 17.00 -2.21 -10.49
C SER A 172 15.86 -2.82 -11.32
N ASN A 173 16.17 -3.67 -12.31
CA ASN A 173 15.16 -4.37 -13.10
C ASN A 173 14.35 -5.37 -12.28
N TRP A 174 15.00 -6.14 -11.40
CA TRP A 174 14.32 -7.07 -10.50
C TRP A 174 13.35 -6.32 -9.57
N SER A 175 13.83 -5.26 -8.92
CA SER A 175 13.02 -4.44 -8.01
C SER A 175 11.84 -3.80 -8.74
N GLY A 176 12.08 -3.23 -9.93
CA GLY A 176 11.03 -2.67 -10.78
C GLY A 176 9.97 -3.69 -11.15
N THR A 177 10.41 -4.91 -11.51
CA THR A 177 9.49 -6.01 -11.87
C THR A 177 8.69 -6.46 -10.65
N ALA A 178 9.33 -6.62 -9.49
CA ALA A 178 8.68 -6.99 -8.23
C ALA A 178 7.59 -6.00 -7.81
N TYR A 179 7.86 -4.69 -7.92
CA TYR A 179 6.87 -3.64 -7.64
C TYR A 179 5.76 -3.58 -8.71
N MET A 180 6.06 -3.84 -9.99
CA MET A 180 5.04 -3.93 -11.04
C MET A 180 4.07 -5.09 -10.80
N PHE A 181 4.51 -6.20 -10.20
CA PHE A 181 3.61 -7.31 -9.85
C PHE A 181 2.51 -6.89 -8.86
N SER A 182 2.71 -5.84 -8.07
CA SER A 182 1.69 -5.26 -7.17
C SER A 182 0.58 -4.50 -7.90
N LEU A 183 0.77 -4.10 -9.17
CA LEU A 183 -0.21 -3.35 -9.97
C LEU A 183 -1.33 -4.20 -10.56
N GLY A 184 -1.16 -5.51 -10.62
CA GLY A 184 -2.14 -6.39 -11.23
C GLY A 184 -1.50 -7.70 -11.62
N TRP A 185 -1.72 -8.72 -10.81
CA TRP A 185 -1.57 -10.07 -11.30
C TRP A 185 -2.57 -10.27 -12.45
N PRO A 186 -2.14 -10.61 -13.67
CA PRO A 186 -3.06 -10.89 -14.75
C PRO A 186 -3.91 -12.11 -14.36
N SER A 187 -5.24 -11.96 -14.40
CA SER A 187 -6.18 -13.08 -14.31
C SER A 187 -6.03 -14.12 -15.45
N SER A 188 -5.02 -13.96 -16.32
CA SER A 188 -4.72 -14.80 -17.48
C SER A 188 -3.44 -15.63 -17.34
N LEU A 189 -2.68 -15.51 -16.25
CA LEU A 189 -1.56 -16.42 -15.98
C LEU A 189 -2.10 -17.66 -15.24
N PRO A 190 -1.91 -18.87 -15.80
CA PRO A 190 -2.35 -20.08 -15.14
C PRO A 190 -1.55 -20.26 -13.84
N GLU A 191 -2.29 -20.40 -12.74
CA GLU A 191 -1.90 -21.12 -11.52
C GLU A 191 -0.39 -21.27 -11.28
N LEU A 192 0.24 -20.23 -10.71
CA LEU A 192 1.39 -20.48 -9.85
C LEU A 192 0.86 -20.72 -8.43
N HIS A 193 0.77 -22.00 -8.06
CA HIS A 193 0.52 -22.49 -6.69
C HIS A 193 -0.85 -22.18 -6.06
N GLY A 194 -1.96 -22.43 -6.77
CA GLY A 194 -3.27 -22.68 -6.11
C GLY A 194 -3.80 -21.54 -5.24
N ILE A 195 -3.47 -20.29 -5.59
CA ILE A 195 -3.96 -19.09 -4.90
C ILE A 195 -5.14 -18.54 -5.69
N ASP A 196 -6.36 -18.68 -5.16
CA ASP A 196 -7.54 -18.02 -5.69
C ASP A 196 -7.73 -16.66 -4.98
N ILE A 197 -7.13 -15.60 -5.55
CA ILE A 197 -7.16 -14.23 -5.00
C ILE A 197 -8.48 -13.51 -5.34
N SER A 198 -9.47 -14.23 -5.90
CA SER A 198 -10.78 -13.64 -6.25
C SER A 198 -11.52 -13.06 -5.04
N SER A 199 -11.20 -13.48 -3.81
CA SER A 199 -11.76 -12.96 -2.56
C SER A 199 -11.15 -11.62 -2.10
N LEU A 200 -9.92 -11.30 -2.51
CA LEU A 200 -9.23 -10.03 -2.21
C LEU A 200 -9.58 -8.92 -3.21
N VAL A 201 -10.13 -9.30 -4.37
CA VAL A 201 -10.65 -8.37 -5.37
C VAL A 201 -12.15 -8.22 -5.14
N GLY A 202 -12.54 -7.24 -4.32
CA GLY A 202 -13.94 -6.81 -4.20
C GLY A 202 -14.57 -6.61 -5.59
N SER A 203 -15.86 -6.95 -5.71
CA SER A 203 -16.62 -7.12 -6.96
C SER A 203 -16.07 -6.38 -8.20
N GLY A 204 -15.32 -7.11 -9.04
CA GLY A 204 -14.83 -6.69 -10.35
C GLY A 204 -13.39 -6.17 -10.36
N ASN A 205 -12.60 -6.58 -11.37
CA ASN A 205 -11.23 -6.12 -11.55
C ASN A 205 -11.20 -4.57 -11.72
N PRO A 206 -10.51 -3.80 -10.85
CA PRO A 206 -10.42 -2.34 -10.91
C PRO A 206 -9.95 -1.81 -12.28
N ILE A 207 -8.99 -2.52 -12.90
CA ILE A 207 -8.46 -2.19 -14.23
C ILE A 207 -9.55 -2.37 -15.30
N SER A 208 -10.39 -3.40 -15.15
CA SER A 208 -11.52 -3.63 -16.05
C SER A 208 -12.56 -2.52 -15.91
N ARG A 209 -12.89 -2.09 -14.69
CA ARG A 209 -13.81 -0.97 -14.45
C ARG A 209 -13.29 0.34 -15.05
N PHE A 210 -12.01 0.65 -14.87
CA PHE A 210 -11.37 1.80 -15.49
C PHE A 210 -11.42 1.71 -17.02
N SER A 211 -11.02 0.57 -17.58
CA SER A 211 -11.00 0.32 -19.02
C SER A 211 -12.38 0.40 -19.67
N GLN A 212 -13.43 -0.09 -18.98
CA GLN A 212 -14.81 -0.03 -19.47
C GLN A 212 -15.27 1.40 -19.70
N VAL A 213 -14.98 2.32 -18.77
CA VAL A 213 -15.35 3.74 -18.92
C VAL A 213 -14.60 4.39 -20.07
N ILE A 214 -13.29 4.13 -20.19
CA ILE A 214 -12.48 4.69 -21.29
C ILE A 214 -12.96 4.16 -22.65
N VAL A 215 -13.23 2.86 -22.75
CA VAL A 215 -13.74 2.23 -23.98
C VAL A 215 -15.12 2.77 -24.32
N ALA A 216 -16.05 2.79 -23.36
CA ALA A 216 -17.39 3.34 -23.56
C ALA A 216 -17.35 4.83 -23.95
N ALA A 217 -16.42 5.62 -23.38
CA ALA A 217 -16.27 7.04 -23.68
C ALA A 217 -15.77 7.25 -25.10
N SER A 218 -14.84 6.40 -25.56
CA SER A 218 -14.35 6.42 -26.94
C SER A 218 -15.45 6.04 -27.94
N MET A 219 -16.26 5.02 -27.62
CA MET A 219 -17.40 4.59 -28.45
C MET A 219 -18.50 5.65 -28.51
N LYS A 220 -18.74 6.36 -27.41
CA LYS A 220 -19.77 7.42 -27.31
C LYS A 220 -19.22 8.83 -27.55
N TRP A 221 -17.99 8.99 -28.06
CA TRP A 221 -17.32 10.29 -28.19
C TRP A 221 -18.11 11.33 -29.00
N ARG A 222 -18.85 10.90 -30.03
CA ARG A 222 -19.68 11.77 -30.89
C ARG A 222 -21.10 12.04 -30.35
N THR A 223 -21.47 11.47 -29.21
CA THR A 223 -22.82 11.64 -28.62
C THR A 223 -22.91 13.01 -27.93
N ARG A 224 -24.05 13.69 -28.05
CA ARG A 224 -24.32 14.94 -27.32
C ARG A 224 -24.70 14.62 -25.88
N LEU A 225 -24.19 15.43 -24.95
CA LEU A 225 -24.58 15.35 -23.54
C LEU A 225 -25.99 15.95 -23.36
N PRO A 226 -26.88 15.30 -22.59
CA PRO A 226 -28.15 15.88 -22.21
C PRO A 226 -27.93 17.17 -21.38
N SER A 227 -28.93 18.04 -21.37
CA SER A 227 -28.86 19.33 -20.66
C SER A 227 -29.21 19.18 -19.17
N ASP A 228 -30.00 18.17 -18.81
CA ASP A 228 -30.34 17.83 -17.43
C ASP A 228 -29.50 16.66 -16.91
N GLU A 229 -28.94 16.80 -15.71
CA GLU A 229 -28.07 15.82 -15.05
C GLU A 229 -28.85 14.58 -14.58
N THR A 230 -30.17 14.70 -14.40
CA THR A 230 -31.08 13.61 -14.01
C THR A 230 -31.30 12.56 -15.10
N ASP A 231 -30.93 12.86 -16.35
CA ASP A 231 -31.07 11.95 -17.49
C ASP A 231 -29.88 10.98 -17.63
N LEU A 232 -28.86 11.09 -16.78
CA LEU A 232 -27.71 10.20 -16.78
C LEU A 232 -28.05 8.86 -16.11
N TYR A 233 -27.53 7.77 -16.68
CA TYR A 233 -27.73 6.42 -16.16
C TYR A 233 -27.05 6.27 -14.80
N GLU A 234 -27.87 6.10 -13.77
CA GLU A 234 -27.44 5.65 -12.46
C GLU A 234 -28.12 4.31 -12.16
N THR A 235 -27.44 3.44 -11.42
CA THR A 235 -28.06 2.17 -11.03
C THR A 235 -29.04 2.49 -9.91
N ASP A 236 -30.35 2.28 -10.14
CA ASP A 236 -31.39 2.49 -9.13
C ASP A 236 -30.97 1.89 -7.78
N GLY A 237 -31.01 2.73 -6.75
CA GLY A 237 -30.53 2.41 -5.42
C GLY A 237 -31.10 1.10 -4.90
N ASN A 238 -30.24 0.08 -4.85
CA ASN A 238 -30.45 -1.00 -3.90
C ASN A 238 -30.11 -0.42 -2.52
N LYS A 239 -31.17 -0.01 -1.82
CA LYS A 239 -31.29 0.29 -0.38
C LYS A 239 -30.03 -0.04 0.42
N ARG A 240 -29.46 0.97 1.11
CA ARG A 240 -28.61 0.84 2.32
C ARG A 240 -27.97 -0.56 2.45
N GLY A 241 -27.09 -0.90 1.51
CA GLY A 241 -26.37 -2.17 1.54
C GLY A 241 -25.16 -2.02 2.44
N SER A 242 -25.29 -2.41 3.71
CA SER A 242 -24.23 -2.91 4.60
C SER A 242 -22.75 -2.60 4.24
N SER A 243 -22.41 -1.32 4.07
CA SER A 243 -21.05 -0.75 4.18
C SER A 243 -21.18 0.74 3.89
N GLY A 244 -20.73 1.59 4.82
CA GLY A 244 -20.96 3.05 4.83
C GLY A 244 -20.23 3.86 3.75
N SER A 245 -20.28 3.44 2.48
CA SER A 245 -19.72 4.19 1.36
C SER A 245 -20.67 5.33 0.95
N GLY A 246 -20.25 6.57 1.18
CA GLY A 246 -21.01 7.78 0.80
C GLY A 246 -21.10 7.93 -0.73
N LYS A 247 -22.16 8.58 -1.23
CA LYS A 247 -22.35 8.80 -2.66
C LYS A 247 -21.30 9.81 -3.16
N ILE A 248 -20.58 9.48 -4.24
CA ILE A 248 -19.63 10.41 -4.88
C ILE A 248 -20.44 11.49 -5.60
N LEU A 249 -20.18 12.77 -5.29
CA LEU A 249 -20.85 13.89 -5.93
C LEU A 249 -20.44 14.02 -7.40
N HIS A 250 -21.40 14.33 -8.26
CA HIS A 250 -21.14 14.53 -9.68
C HIS A 250 -20.28 15.78 -9.90
N THR A 251 -19.26 15.67 -10.76
CA THR A 251 -18.33 16.77 -11.02
C THR A 251 -18.32 17.20 -12.47
N THR A 252 -18.16 18.52 -12.70
CA THR A 252 -18.17 19.11 -14.05
C THR A 252 -16.83 18.98 -14.79
N ASP A 253 -15.78 18.47 -14.17
CA ASP A 253 -14.50 18.25 -14.87
C ASP A 253 -14.58 16.98 -15.73
N PHE A 254 -13.86 16.95 -16.85
CA PHE A 254 -13.84 15.82 -17.78
C PHE A 254 -15.23 15.37 -18.29
N ARG A 255 -16.14 16.33 -18.59
CA ARG A 255 -17.53 16.04 -19.06
C ARG A 255 -17.64 15.09 -20.25
N PHE A 256 -16.57 14.91 -21.02
CA PHE A 256 -16.57 13.94 -22.12
C PHE A 256 -16.75 12.50 -21.63
N LEU A 257 -16.37 12.19 -20.38
CA LEU A 257 -16.55 10.87 -19.77
C LEU A 257 -18.02 10.62 -19.39
N ASP A 258 -18.79 11.66 -19.08
CA ASP A 258 -20.22 11.55 -18.74
C ASP A 258 -21.07 11.03 -19.91
N LYS A 259 -20.52 11.11 -21.13
CA LYS A 259 -21.13 10.52 -22.34
C LYS A 259 -21.33 9.01 -22.20
N THR A 260 -20.57 8.34 -21.33
CA THR A 260 -20.68 6.89 -21.08
C THR A 260 -21.99 6.52 -20.38
N ALA A 261 -22.53 7.43 -19.56
CA ALA A 261 -23.77 7.28 -18.81
C ALA A 261 -25.01 7.71 -19.61
N VAL A 262 -24.85 8.17 -20.86
CA VAL A 262 -25.99 8.50 -21.73
C VAL A 262 -26.62 7.23 -22.29
N VAL A 263 -27.90 7.02 -21.98
CA VAL A 263 -28.68 5.87 -22.47
C VAL A 263 -29.07 6.09 -23.93
N LYS A 264 -28.60 5.23 -24.83
CA LYS A 264 -29.08 5.19 -26.23
C LYS A 264 -30.34 4.32 -26.35
N PRO A 265 -31.18 4.52 -27.38
CA PRO A 265 -32.36 3.67 -27.61
C PRO A 265 -32.02 2.17 -27.71
N GLU A 266 -30.87 1.83 -28.30
CA GLU A 266 -30.34 0.46 -28.39
C GLU A 266 -29.99 -0.12 -27.00
N ASP A 267 -29.52 0.73 -26.09
CA ASP A 267 -29.18 0.34 -24.71
C ASP A 267 -30.44 0.11 -23.88
N SER A 268 -31.49 0.92 -24.08
CA SER A 268 -32.81 0.74 -23.45
C SER A 268 -33.48 -0.59 -23.84
N MET A 269 -33.36 -0.99 -25.11
CA MET A 269 -33.87 -2.28 -25.60
C MET A 269 -33.11 -3.48 -25.00
N ARG A 270 -31.82 -3.32 -24.69
CA ARG A 270 -30.99 -4.35 -24.03
C ARG A 270 -31.24 -4.41 -22.51
N LEU A 271 -31.56 -3.28 -21.89
CA LEU A 271 -31.88 -3.20 -20.46
C LEU A 271 -33.15 -4.01 -20.10
N GLY A 272 -34.10 -4.15 -21.03
CA GLY A 272 -35.33 -4.94 -20.87
C GLY A 272 -35.15 -6.47 -20.92
N ARG A 273 -33.99 -6.99 -21.37
CA ARG A 273 -33.66 -8.42 -21.28
C ARG A 273 -32.66 -8.61 -20.14
N ALA A 274 -33.10 -9.21 -19.04
CA ALA A 274 -32.34 -9.40 -17.79
C ALA A 274 -30.98 -10.12 -17.90
N THR A 275 -30.55 -10.54 -19.10
CA THR A 275 -29.39 -11.41 -19.34
C THR A 275 -28.28 -10.79 -20.21
N ALA A 276 -28.37 -9.53 -20.64
CA ALA A 276 -27.33 -8.91 -21.49
C ALA A 276 -26.95 -7.48 -21.06
N ARG A 277 -26.50 -7.30 -19.81
CA ARG A 277 -25.74 -6.08 -19.41
C ARG A 277 -24.30 -6.25 -19.88
N SER A 278 -23.87 -5.50 -20.91
CA SER A 278 -22.45 -5.41 -21.27
C SER A 278 -21.84 -4.13 -20.66
N PRO A 279 -20.97 -4.23 -19.65
CA PRO A 279 -20.38 -3.06 -18.96
C PRO A 279 -19.52 -2.15 -19.87
N TRP A 280 -19.16 -2.63 -21.06
CA TRP A 280 -18.30 -1.94 -22.03
C TRP A 280 -19.02 -0.88 -22.89
N HIS A 281 -20.35 -0.80 -22.82
CA HIS A 281 -21.15 0.14 -23.64
C HIS A 281 -21.90 1.19 -22.81
N LEU A 282 -22.28 0.87 -21.57
CA LEU A 282 -23.04 1.75 -20.68
C LEU A 282 -22.48 1.60 -19.26
N CYS A 283 -21.98 2.71 -18.70
CA CYS A 283 -21.42 2.76 -17.36
C CYS A 283 -22.26 3.69 -16.48
N PRO A 284 -22.51 3.36 -15.20
CA PRO A 284 -23.21 4.25 -14.27
C PRO A 284 -22.38 5.47 -13.91
N VAL A 285 -23.03 6.60 -13.59
CA VAL A 285 -22.37 7.85 -13.17
C VAL A 285 -21.34 7.63 -12.05
N THR A 286 -21.64 6.77 -11.08
CA THR A 286 -20.71 6.40 -10.00
C THR A 286 -19.38 5.85 -10.53
N GLN A 287 -19.42 4.92 -11.49
CA GLN A 287 -18.21 4.36 -12.12
C GLN A 287 -17.45 5.42 -12.94
N VAL A 288 -18.16 6.38 -13.53
CA VAL A 288 -17.54 7.49 -14.27
C VAL A 288 -16.81 8.44 -13.33
N GLU A 289 -17.44 8.82 -12.22
CA GLU A 289 -16.81 9.66 -11.20
C GLU A 289 -15.60 8.98 -10.55
N GLU A 290 -15.67 7.66 -10.32
CA GLU A 290 -14.52 6.89 -9.87
C GLU A 290 -13.32 7.04 -10.82
N VAL A 291 -13.54 6.97 -12.14
CA VAL A 291 -12.47 7.12 -13.14
C VAL A 291 -11.98 8.56 -13.26
N LYS A 292 -12.89 9.55 -13.20
CA LYS A 292 -12.51 10.97 -13.15
C LYS A 292 -11.57 11.26 -11.98
N CYS A 293 -11.86 10.68 -10.82
CA CYS A 293 -11.01 10.80 -9.63
C CYS A 293 -9.59 10.30 -9.89
N ILE A 294 -9.44 9.07 -10.43
CA ILE A 294 -8.11 8.53 -10.78
C ILE A 294 -7.39 9.45 -11.79
N ILE A 295 -8.09 9.97 -12.80
CA ILE A 295 -7.48 10.88 -13.80
C ILE A 295 -6.98 12.17 -13.15
N ARG A 296 -7.68 12.71 -12.13
CA ARG A 296 -7.21 13.88 -11.35
C ARG A 296 -5.94 13.60 -10.55
N LEU A 297 -5.74 12.36 -10.11
CA LEU A 297 -4.55 11.95 -9.35
C LEU A 297 -3.29 11.80 -10.23
N LEU A 298 -3.46 11.45 -11.52
CA LEU A 298 -2.34 11.15 -12.42
C LEU A 298 -1.28 12.25 -12.53
N PRO A 299 -1.61 13.56 -12.66
CA PRO A 299 -0.58 14.60 -12.75
C PRO A 299 0.33 14.67 -11.51
N ILE A 300 -0.25 14.49 -10.32
CA ILE A 300 0.50 14.47 -9.05
C ILE A 300 1.35 13.20 -8.97
N TRP A 301 0.76 12.06 -9.32
CA TRP A 301 1.44 10.77 -9.38
C TRP A 301 2.62 10.74 -10.37
N LEU A 302 2.54 11.46 -11.49
CA LEU A 302 3.66 11.56 -12.42
C LEU A 302 4.85 12.29 -11.81
N CYS A 303 4.61 13.34 -11.00
CA CYS A 303 5.70 14.04 -10.31
C CYS A 303 6.42 13.13 -9.30
N THR A 304 5.70 12.23 -8.62
CA THR A 304 6.33 11.33 -7.63
C THR A 304 7.32 10.34 -8.27
N ILE A 305 7.30 10.16 -9.60
CA ILE A 305 8.26 9.29 -10.31
C ILE A 305 9.69 9.85 -10.20
N ILE A 306 9.88 11.17 -10.34
CA ILE A 306 11.21 11.79 -10.25
C ILE A 306 11.76 11.65 -8.83
N TYR A 307 10.91 11.81 -7.83
CA TYR A 307 11.27 11.51 -6.45
C TYR A 307 11.71 10.05 -6.27
N SER A 308 10.98 9.09 -6.84
CA SER A 308 11.39 7.68 -6.79
C SER A 308 12.74 7.43 -7.47
N VAL A 309 13.10 8.17 -8.53
CA VAL A 309 14.44 8.12 -9.13
C VAL A 309 15.50 8.59 -8.15
N VAL A 310 15.27 9.73 -7.48
CA VAL A 310 16.17 10.30 -6.46
C VAL A 310 16.36 9.34 -5.30
N TYR A 311 15.28 8.75 -4.82
CA TYR A 311 15.29 7.76 -3.76
C TYR A 311 16.11 6.51 -4.12
N MET A 312 15.91 5.97 -5.33
CA MET A 312 16.60 4.77 -5.78
C MET A 312 18.13 4.95 -5.88
N GLN A 313 18.64 6.18 -5.92
CA GLN A 313 20.09 6.42 -5.91
C GLN A 313 20.77 5.91 -4.62
N MET A 314 20.03 5.90 -3.51
CA MET A 314 20.53 5.43 -2.22
C MET A 314 20.98 3.97 -2.28
N ALA A 315 20.19 3.10 -2.93
CA ALA A 315 20.46 1.67 -2.96
C ALA A 315 21.69 1.32 -3.82
N PHE A 316 21.91 2.08 -4.90
CA PHE A 316 22.92 1.74 -5.91
C PHE A 316 24.15 2.63 -5.81
N ILE A 317 23.98 3.93 -6.11
CA ILE A 317 25.12 4.81 -6.34
C ILE A 317 25.74 5.26 -5.02
N PHE A 318 24.96 5.49 -3.96
CA PHE A 318 25.50 5.89 -2.66
C PHE A 318 26.35 4.77 -2.04
N THR A 319 25.87 3.53 -2.14
CA THR A 319 26.59 2.33 -1.69
C THR A 319 27.88 2.14 -2.49
N GLU A 320 27.82 2.24 -3.82
CA GLU A 320 29.00 2.12 -4.68
C GLU A 320 30.01 3.26 -4.42
N GLN A 321 29.52 4.48 -4.19
CA GLN A 321 30.35 5.60 -3.80
C GLN A 321 31.06 5.34 -2.47
N GLY A 322 30.36 4.86 -1.44
CA GLY A 322 30.96 4.59 -0.13
C GLY A 322 32.02 3.49 -0.17
N ASP A 323 31.90 2.49 -1.05
CA ASP A 323 32.93 1.47 -1.27
C ASP A 323 34.23 2.05 -1.86
N THR A 324 34.13 3.18 -2.57
CA THR A 324 35.29 3.87 -3.14
C THR A 324 35.90 4.94 -2.25
N MET A 325 35.22 5.31 -1.16
CA MET A 325 35.67 6.30 -0.19
C MET A 325 36.58 5.66 0.87
N LYS A 326 37.27 6.48 1.67
CA LYS A 326 38.20 6.00 2.69
C LYS A 326 37.43 5.54 3.94
N SER A 327 37.21 4.23 4.02
CA SER A 327 36.53 3.61 5.15
C SER A 327 37.36 3.56 6.43
N GLY A 328 36.98 4.36 7.43
CA GLY A 328 37.30 4.06 8.82
C GLY A 328 37.56 5.25 9.74
N ILE A 329 37.09 5.10 11.00
CA ILE A 329 37.69 5.77 12.17
C ILE A 329 38.75 4.82 12.71
N SER A 330 40.02 5.07 12.34
CA SER A 330 41.24 4.45 12.88
C SER A 330 41.37 2.90 12.83
N ARG A 331 40.43 2.11 13.37
CA ARG A 331 40.45 0.63 13.46
C ARG A 331 39.13 -0.09 13.17
N PHE A 332 38.00 0.61 13.07
CA PHE A 332 36.70 -0.01 12.77
C PHE A 332 36.28 0.30 11.33
N HIS A 333 36.08 -0.74 10.53
CA HIS A 333 35.63 -0.65 9.15
C HIS A 333 34.11 -0.78 9.10
N ILE A 334 33.43 0.26 8.63
CA ILE A 334 31.98 0.28 8.41
C ILE A 334 31.80 -0.09 6.93
N ALA A 335 31.06 -1.17 6.64
CA ALA A 335 30.76 -1.56 5.27
C ALA A 335 29.86 -0.51 4.62
N SER A 336 30.09 -0.14 3.35
CA SER A 336 29.32 0.92 2.68
C SER A 336 27.80 0.67 2.70
N ALA A 337 27.38 -0.56 2.43
CA ALA A 337 25.96 -0.94 2.46
C ALA A 337 25.30 -0.70 3.85
N SER A 338 26.08 -0.75 4.93
CA SER A 338 25.57 -0.50 6.29
C SER A 338 25.30 0.97 6.58
N MET A 339 25.73 1.91 5.72
CA MET A 339 25.42 3.35 5.87
C MET A 339 23.92 3.65 5.72
N SER A 340 23.16 2.76 5.08
CA SER A 340 21.68 2.80 5.04
C SER A 340 21.04 2.84 6.44
N ILE A 341 21.72 2.39 7.50
CA ILE A 341 21.21 2.48 8.88
C ILE A 341 20.89 3.92 9.30
N PHE A 342 21.64 4.91 8.79
CA PHE A 342 21.41 6.31 9.12
C PHE A 342 20.13 6.84 8.49
N GLU A 343 19.73 6.32 7.33
CA GLU A 343 18.44 6.61 6.72
C GLU A 343 17.31 5.99 7.55
N ILE A 344 17.40 4.71 7.91
CA ILE A 344 16.37 4.03 8.74
C ILE A 344 16.16 4.75 10.08
N LEU A 345 17.25 5.14 10.74
CA LEU A 345 17.20 5.92 11.98
C LEU A 345 16.58 7.30 11.75
N SER A 346 16.91 7.94 10.63
CA SER A 346 16.35 9.24 10.24
C SER A 346 14.84 9.17 9.97
N VAL A 347 14.37 8.16 9.22
CA VAL A 347 12.93 7.92 8.98
C VAL A 347 12.21 7.68 10.30
N SER A 348 12.74 6.79 11.14
CA SER A 348 12.15 6.45 12.44
C SER A 348 12.04 7.68 13.34
N ALA A 349 13.12 8.46 13.44
CA ALA A 349 13.14 9.70 14.21
C ALA A 349 12.15 10.73 13.63
N SER A 350 12.09 10.87 12.31
CA SER A 350 11.20 11.82 11.62
C SER A 350 9.73 11.49 11.85
N ILE A 351 9.33 10.21 11.79
CA ILE A 351 7.96 9.77 12.09
C ILE A 351 7.60 10.05 13.55
N LEU A 352 8.50 9.77 14.49
CA LEU A 352 8.29 10.06 15.91
C LEU A 352 8.17 11.56 16.17
N LEU A 353 9.07 12.37 15.60
CA LEU A 353 9.04 13.82 15.71
C LEU A 353 7.77 14.41 15.07
N TYR A 354 7.31 13.85 13.96
CA TYR A 354 6.07 14.26 13.33
C TYR A 354 4.88 14.07 14.27
N ARG A 355 4.73 12.86 14.84
CA ARG A 355 3.62 12.53 15.73
C ARG A 355 3.67 13.26 17.07
N LEU A 356 4.86 13.36 17.68
CA LEU A 356 5.00 13.88 19.04
C LEU A 356 5.15 15.41 19.10
N TYR A 357 5.76 16.01 18.08
CA TYR A 357 6.08 17.44 18.09
C TYR A 357 5.32 18.20 17.00
N LEU A 358 5.44 17.80 15.73
CA LEU A 358 4.89 18.61 14.62
C LEU A 358 3.36 18.70 14.66
N VAL A 359 2.66 17.58 14.85
CA VAL A 359 1.19 17.58 14.91
C VAL A 359 0.66 18.40 16.11
N PRO A 360 1.13 18.20 17.36
CA PRO A 360 0.70 19.02 18.49
C PRO A 360 1.05 20.50 18.34
N LEU A 361 2.22 20.83 17.78
CA LEU A 361 2.62 22.23 17.53
C LEU A 361 1.71 22.87 16.47
N TYR A 362 1.45 22.19 15.37
CA TYR A 362 0.58 22.68 14.31
C TYR A 362 -0.84 22.95 14.83
N CYS A 363 -1.40 22.00 15.60
CA CYS A 363 -2.69 22.15 16.29
C CYS A 363 -2.70 23.30 17.31
N ARG A 364 -1.55 23.62 17.93
CA ARG A 364 -1.44 24.74 18.88
C ARG A 364 -1.44 26.10 18.19
N PHE A 365 -0.88 26.19 16.98
CA PHE A 365 -0.82 27.44 16.21
C PHE A 365 -2.12 27.73 15.44
N GLN A 366 -2.87 26.70 15.02
CA GLN A 366 -4.22 26.89 14.46
C GLN A 366 -5.28 27.01 15.57
N LYS A 367 -5.87 28.20 15.73
CA LYS A 367 -7.09 28.39 16.52
C LYS A 367 -8.31 27.91 15.72
N GLY A 368 -8.67 26.64 15.84
CA GLY A 368 -9.84 26.02 15.20
C GLY A 368 -9.67 24.51 15.10
N ASP A 369 -10.78 23.78 14.94
CA ASP A 369 -10.87 22.31 15.04
C ASP A 369 -9.71 21.53 14.42
N LYS A 370 -9.37 20.42 15.07
CA LYS A 370 -8.30 19.44 14.79
C LYS A 370 -8.05 19.29 13.27
N LYS A 371 -7.11 20.04 12.72
CA LYS A 371 -6.65 19.86 11.34
C LYS A 371 -5.26 19.30 11.36
N GLU A 372 -5.13 18.10 10.80
CA GLU A 372 -3.83 17.53 10.46
C GLU A 372 -3.19 18.34 9.32
N ILE A 373 -1.87 18.22 9.15
CA ILE A 373 -1.18 18.88 8.05
C ILE A 373 -1.64 18.22 6.74
N PRO A 374 -2.10 18.99 5.73
CA PRO A 374 -2.55 18.44 4.45
C PRO A 374 -1.49 17.55 3.80
N GLU A 375 -1.93 16.42 3.25
CA GLU A 375 -1.03 15.39 2.73
C GLU A 375 -0.19 15.91 1.56
N LEU A 376 -0.77 16.77 0.71
CA LEU A 376 -0.07 17.45 -0.39
C LEU A 376 1.03 18.40 0.10
N GLN A 377 0.79 19.14 1.19
CA GLN A 377 1.82 20.00 1.77
C GLN A 377 2.96 19.18 2.37
N ARG A 378 2.60 18.07 3.02
CA ARG A 378 3.55 17.12 3.61
C ARG A 378 4.45 16.49 2.53
N MET A 379 3.85 16.04 1.41
CA MET A 379 4.58 15.52 0.26
C MET A 379 5.51 16.57 -0.36
N GLY A 380 5.01 17.80 -0.58
CA GLY A 380 5.82 18.89 -1.14
C GLY A 380 7.03 19.26 -0.26
N PHE A 381 6.88 19.21 1.07
CA PHE A 381 7.99 19.40 2.00
C PHE A 381 9.04 18.31 1.84
N GLY A 382 8.64 17.05 1.76
CA GLY A 382 9.57 15.94 1.54
C GLY A 382 10.33 16.07 0.21
N LEU A 383 9.65 16.42 -0.89
CA LEU A 383 10.28 16.69 -2.19
C LEU A 383 11.36 17.78 -2.11
N LEU A 384 11.11 18.86 -1.36
CA LEU A 384 12.11 19.91 -1.13
C LEU A 384 13.35 19.37 -0.38
N ILE A 385 13.14 18.57 0.67
CA ILE A 385 14.24 17.94 1.41
C ILE A 385 15.03 16.98 0.50
N ALA A 386 14.37 16.27 -0.42
CA ALA A 386 15.03 15.41 -1.40
C ALA A 386 15.99 16.19 -2.33
N VAL A 387 15.58 17.39 -2.77
CA VAL A 387 16.44 18.30 -3.55
C VAL A 387 17.68 18.67 -2.74
N LEU A 388 17.51 19.05 -1.48
CA LEU A 388 18.63 19.37 -0.59
C LEU A 388 19.55 18.17 -0.36
N GLY A 389 18.99 16.96 -0.25
CA GLY A 389 19.75 15.71 -0.16
C GLY A 389 20.66 15.51 -1.37
N MET A 390 20.15 15.67 -2.59
CA MET A 390 20.94 15.53 -3.82
C MET A 390 22.00 16.63 -3.97
N VAL A 391 21.71 17.86 -3.52
CA VAL A 391 22.72 18.93 -3.47
C VAL A 391 23.85 18.57 -2.51
N SER A 392 23.52 18.04 -1.32
CA SER A 392 24.50 17.55 -0.34
C SER A 392 25.39 16.48 -0.96
N SER A 393 24.79 15.49 -1.62
CA SER A 393 25.50 14.41 -2.33
C SER A 393 26.48 14.94 -3.37
N GLY A 394 26.08 15.94 -4.16
CA GLY A 394 26.94 16.58 -5.15
C GLY A 394 28.15 17.28 -4.55
N CYS A 395 27.97 17.98 -3.42
CA CYS A 395 29.06 18.62 -2.69
C CYS A 395 30.02 17.60 -2.05
N GLU A 396 29.46 16.55 -1.45
CA GLU A 396 30.23 15.48 -0.81
C GLU A 396 31.09 14.73 -1.83
N ALA A 397 30.51 14.36 -2.98
CA ALA A 397 31.20 13.72 -4.09
C ALA A 397 32.39 14.54 -4.63
N ALA A 398 32.31 15.87 -4.60
CA ALA A 398 33.40 16.75 -5.02
C ALA A 398 34.56 16.83 -4.00
N SER A 399 34.32 16.47 -2.73
CA SER A 399 35.23 16.80 -1.61
C SER A 399 36.22 15.70 -1.22
N SER A 400 36.13 14.48 -1.80
CA SER A 400 37.05 13.33 -1.57
C SER A 400 37.45 13.11 -0.09
N GLN A 401 36.45 13.10 0.80
CA GLN A 401 36.63 12.90 2.25
C GLN A 401 36.31 11.47 2.69
N SER A 402 36.29 11.23 4.00
CA SER A 402 35.92 9.95 4.61
C SER A 402 34.44 9.61 4.41
N ASP A 403 34.11 8.31 4.46
CA ASP A 403 32.76 7.76 4.22
C ASP A 403 31.71 8.35 5.17
N LEU A 404 32.11 8.78 6.37
CA LEU A 404 31.22 9.42 7.35
C LEU A 404 30.63 10.74 6.86
N TRP A 405 31.26 11.38 5.88
CA TRP A 405 30.73 12.58 5.28
C TRP A 405 29.51 12.31 4.40
N GLN A 406 29.14 11.05 4.17
CA GLN A 406 27.87 10.65 3.52
C GLN A 406 26.67 10.64 4.48
N ILE A 407 26.86 10.81 5.79
CA ILE A 407 25.74 10.80 6.74
C ILE A 407 24.68 11.87 6.43
N PRO A 408 25.04 13.13 6.08
CA PRO A 408 24.04 14.16 5.77
C PRO A 408 23.11 13.79 4.62
N GLN A 409 23.62 13.23 3.52
CA GLN A 409 22.77 12.78 2.41
C GLN A 409 21.80 11.66 2.82
N TYR A 410 22.24 10.64 3.60
CA TYR A 410 21.35 9.58 4.08
C TYR A 410 20.28 10.12 5.04
N VAL A 411 20.66 11.02 5.95
CA VAL A 411 19.72 11.64 6.89
C VAL A 411 18.68 12.47 6.16
N LEU A 412 19.08 13.31 5.20
CA LEU A 412 18.16 14.15 4.41
C LEU A 412 17.20 13.30 3.58
N ILE A 413 17.70 12.25 2.89
CA ILE A 413 16.84 11.34 2.14
C ILE A 413 15.87 10.60 3.07
N GLY A 414 16.29 10.17 4.27
CA GLY A 414 15.40 9.57 5.25
C GLY A 414 14.32 10.51 5.79
N ILE A 415 14.66 11.78 6.05
CA ILE A 415 13.65 12.80 6.41
C ILE A 415 12.65 12.93 5.25
N SER A 416 13.15 13.07 4.02
CA SER A 416 12.31 13.16 2.83
C SER A 416 11.38 11.95 2.66
N GLU A 417 11.87 10.73 2.87
CA GLU A 417 11.08 9.50 2.78
C GLU A 417 9.89 9.52 3.76
N ALA A 418 10.15 9.87 5.02
CA ALA A 418 9.12 9.93 6.04
C ALA A 418 7.97 10.89 5.68
N PHE A 419 8.26 11.96 4.93
CA PHE A 419 7.25 12.95 4.52
C PHE A 419 6.62 12.62 3.16
N THR A 420 7.41 12.20 2.18
CA THR A 420 6.95 11.97 0.80
C THR A 420 6.26 10.63 0.65
N TYR A 421 6.85 9.50 1.06
CA TYR A 421 6.25 8.18 0.82
C TYR A 421 5.07 7.89 1.74
N VAL A 422 5.20 8.21 3.02
CA VAL A 422 4.05 8.13 3.95
C VAL A 422 2.96 9.09 3.49
N GLY A 423 3.35 10.31 3.08
CA GLY A 423 2.52 11.30 2.40
C GLY A 423 1.69 10.73 1.26
N MET A 424 2.39 10.13 0.31
CA MET A 424 1.88 9.58 -0.93
C MET A 424 0.94 8.40 -0.70
N LEU A 425 1.30 7.48 0.21
CA LEU A 425 0.49 6.31 0.51
C LEU A 425 -0.84 6.70 1.17
N GLU A 426 -0.81 7.63 2.14
CA GLU A 426 -2.01 8.13 2.80
C GLU A 426 -2.88 8.94 1.83
N PHE A 427 -2.27 9.84 1.03
CA PHE A 427 -2.97 10.64 0.03
C PHE A 427 -3.68 9.77 -1.00
N PHE A 428 -2.98 8.84 -1.67
CA PHE A 428 -3.60 8.02 -2.71
C PHE A 428 -4.66 7.08 -2.16
N ASN A 429 -4.47 6.48 -0.99
CA ASN A 429 -5.51 5.63 -0.40
C ASN A 429 -6.73 6.43 0.08
N LYS A 430 -6.55 7.68 0.50
CA LYS A 430 -7.63 8.58 0.93
C LYS A 430 -8.44 9.11 -0.25
N GLU A 431 -7.76 9.54 -1.31
CA GLU A 431 -8.41 10.13 -2.48
C GLU A 431 -8.98 9.09 -3.45
N THR A 432 -8.56 7.82 -3.35
CA THR A 432 -9.10 6.76 -4.20
C THR A 432 -10.48 6.30 -3.69
N PRO A 433 -11.51 6.22 -4.55
CA PRO A 433 -12.85 5.83 -4.14
C PRO A 433 -12.92 4.36 -3.73
N ASP A 434 -13.90 4.00 -2.89
CA ASP A 434 -14.03 2.65 -2.30
C ASP A 434 -14.06 1.52 -3.36
N GLY A 435 -14.72 1.76 -4.51
CA GLY A 435 -14.79 0.80 -5.61
C GLY A 435 -13.46 0.52 -6.32
N LEU A 436 -12.45 1.38 -6.13
CA LEU A 436 -11.11 1.28 -6.71
C LEU A 436 -10.01 1.34 -5.65
N LYS A 437 -10.30 1.15 -4.37
CA LYS A 437 -9.38 1.42 -3.26
C LYS A 437 -7.99 0.78 -3.39
N SER A 438 -7.91 -0.41 -3.99
CA SER A 438 -6.65 -1.10 -4.26
C SER A 438 -5.74 -0.36 -5.27
N ILE A 439 -6.31 0.49 -6.14
CA ILE A 439 -5.54 1.33 -7.08
C ILE A 439 -4.68 2.35 -6.32
N GLY A 440 -5.10 2.84 -5.16
CA GLY A 440 -4.32 3.82 -4.38
C GLY A 440 -2.96 3.27 -3.96
N SER A 441 -2.95 2.12 -3.29
CA SER A 441 -1.72 1.39 -2.94
C SER A 441 -0.95 0.90 -4.17
N ALA A 442 -1.65 0.56 -5.25
CA ALA A 442 -1.02 0.13 -6.49
C ALA A 442 -0.24 1.28 -7.15
N LEU A 443 -0.82 2.49 -7.24
CA LEU A 443 -0.15 3.69 -7.76
C LEU A 443 1.14 4.00 -6.98
N TYR A 444 1.15 3.79 -5.67
CA TYR A 444 2.36 3.88 -4.86
C TYR A 444 3.46 2.92 -5.32
N MET A 445 3.15 1.62 -5.44
CA MET A 445 4.11 0.62 -5.92
C MET A 445 4.53 0.90 -7.38
N ALA A 446 3.63 1.43 -8.20
CA ALA A 446 3.91 1.81 -9.59
C ALA A 446 4.98 2.90 -9.69
N SER A 447 4.94 3.92 -8.82
CA SER A 447 5.96 4.97 -8.82
C SER A 447 7.33 4.41 -8.44
N MET A 448 7.38 3.49 -7.45
CA MET A 448 8.62 2.81 -7.08
C MET A 448 9.21 2.02 -8.25
N ALA A 449 8.35 1.27 -8.97
CA ALA A 449 8.77 0.52 -10.15
C ALA A 449 9.30 1.43 -11.26
N LEU A 450 8.52 2.46 -11.62
CA LEU A 450 8.88 3.41 -12.67
C LEU A 450 10.13 4.20 -12.29
N GLY A 451 10.30 4.57 -11.03
CA GLY A 451 11.51 5.22 -10.52
C GLY A 451 12.75 4.37 -10.72
N SER A 452 12.66 3.06 -10.50
CA SER A 452 13.76 2.12 -10.76
C SER A 452 14.14 2.08 -12.25
N TYR A 453 13.16 1.88 -13.13
CA TYR A 453 13.42 1.85 -14.58
C TYR A 453 13.92 3.20 -15.11
N MET A 454 13.35 4.31 -14.64
CA MET A 454 13.75 5.66 -15.01
C MET A 454 15.15 5.99 -14.50
N SER A 455 15.54 5.51 -13.32
CA SER A 455 16.90 5.63 -12.79
C SER A 455 17.91 4.94 -13.69
N THR A 456 17.66 3.67 -14.05
CA THR A 456 18.50 2.92 -14.99
C THR A 456 18.60 3.59 -16.36
N LEU A 457 17.46 4.07 -16.90
CA LEU A 457 17.42 4.80 -18.15
C LEU A 457 18.25 6.10 -18.09
N LEU A 458 18.11 6.85 -16.99
CA LEU A 458 18.83 8.10 -16.77
C LEU A 458 20.33 7.88 -16.72
N VAL A 459 20.80 6.90 -15.93
CA VAL A 459 22.22 6.52 -15.87
C VAL A 459 22.74 6.13 -17.26
N THR A 460 22.01 5.29 -17.98
CA THR A 460 22.38 4.85 -19.34
C THR A 460 22.48 6.03 -20.30
N LEU A 461 21.50 6.95 -20.27
CA LEU A 461 21.46 8.11 -21.13
C LEU A 461 22.59 9.09 -20.81
N VAL A 462 22.85 9.36 -19.52
CA VAL A 462 23.98 10.17 -19.09
C VAL A 462 25.29 9.57 -19.56
N MET A 463 25.50 8.26 -19.38
CA MET A 463 26.72 7.59 -19.84
C MET A 463 26.87 7.64 -21.36
N LYS A 464 25.78 7.48 -22.12
CA LYS A 464 25.80 7.58 -23.58
C LYS A 464 26.09 9.01 -24.09
N ILE A 465 25.60 10.03 -23.40
CA ILE A 465 25.83 11.44 -23.78
C ILE A 465 27.23 11.91 -23.37
N THR A 466 27.68 11.47 -22.19
CA THR A 466 28.93 11.97 -21.58
C THR A 466 30.14 11.12 -21.96
N GLY A 467 29.93 9.85 -22.31
CA GLY A 467 30.95 8.97 -22.86
C GLY A 467 30.99 9.07 -24.38
N SER A 468 32.07 9.61 -24.93
CA SER A 468 32.33 9.61 -26.37
C SER A 468 33.81 9.32 -26.64
N GLY A 469 34.10 8.30 -27.43
CA GLY A 469 35.46 7.88 -27.76
C GLY A 469 36.24 7.39 -26.54
N GLU A 470 37.33 8.07 -26.18
CA GLU A 470 38.20 7.75 -25.04
C GLU A 470 37.72 8.32 -23.69
N HIS A 471 36.65 9.13 -23.67
CA HIS A 471 36.11 9.69 -22.44
C HIS A 471 35.23 8.68 -21.69
N LEU A 472 35.58 8.42 -20.42
CA LEU A 472 34.96 7.45 -19.52
C LEU A 472 33.50 7.77 -19.10
N GLY A 473 32.95 8.93 -19.47
CA GLY A 473 31.62 9.37 -19.02
C GLY A 473 31.59 9.84 -17.56
N TRP A 474 30.41 10.25 -17.07
CA TRP A 474 30.27 10.76 -15.69
C TRP A 474 30.27 9.65 -14.62
N ILE A 475 29.83 8.44 -14.94
CA ILE A 475 29.72 7.30 -14.01
C ILE A 475 30.44 6.05 -14.60
N PRO A 476 31.77 6.08 -14.74
CA PRO A 476 32.54 4.90 -15.17
C PRO A 476 32.64 3.85 -14.06
N ASP A 477 33.02 2.62 -14.44
CA ASP A 477 33.20 1.47 -13.53
C ASP A 477 34.09 1.80 -12.32
N ASN A 478 35.08 2.69 -12.51
CA ASN A 478 35.84 3.28 -11.42
C ASN A 478 35.35 4.70 -11.13
N LEU A 479 34.44 4.83 -10.14
CA LEU A 479 33.80 6.09 -9.76
C LEU A 479 34.80 7.22 -9.43
N ASN A 480 36.00 6.91 -8.94
CA ASN A 480 37.03 7.90 -8.66
C ASN A 480 37.57 8.62 -9.90
N LYS A 481 37.36 8.05 -11.10
CA LYS A 481 37.76 8.66 -12.38
C LYS A 481 36.60 9.39 -13.07
N GLY A 482 35.39 9.27 -12.51
CA GLY A 482 34.18 9.89 -13.03
C GLY A 482 33.94 11.30 -12.51
N HIS A 483 32.78 11.84 -12.88
CA HIS A 483 32.25 13.11 -12.41
C HIS A 483 30.90 12.86 -11.74
N LEU A 484 30.94 12.08 -10.66
CA LEU A 484 29.74 11.70 -9.91
C LEU A 484 29.04 12.92 -9.28
N ASP A 485 29.82 13.93 -8.92
CA ASP A 485 29.35 15.26 -8.50
C ASP A 485 28.37 15.85 -9.51
N ARG A 486 28.69 15.84 -10.80
CA ARG A 486 27.84 16.42 -11.86
C ARG A 486 26.54 15.65 -12.04
N PHE A 487 26.58 14.32 -11.84
CA PHE A 487 25.38 13.50 -11.90
C PHE A 487 24.40 13.82 -10.76
N TYR A 488 24.89 13.98 -9.53
CA TYR A 488 24.03 14.40 -8.41
C TYR A 488 23.46 15.81 -8.58
N HIS A 489 24.24 16.77 -9.10
CA HIS A 489 23.72 18.09 -9.41
C HIS A 489 22.67 18.07 -10.53
N LEU A 490 22.81 17.19 -11.54
CA LEU A 490 21.78 16.97 -12.55
C LEU A 490 20.49 16.45 -11.93
N LEU A 491 20.59 15.46 -11.02
CA LEU A 491 19.43 14.94 -10.29
C LEU A 491 18.78 16.01 -9.41
N ALA A 492 19.57 16.84 -8.71
CA ALA A 492 19.07 17.96 -7.93
C ALA A 492 18.30 18.96 -8.81
N ALA A 493 18.82 19.29 -9.99
CA ALA A 493 18.14 20.18 -10.95
C ALA A 493 16.83 19.57 -11.48
N LEU A 494 16.83 18.28 -11.83
CA LEU A 494 15.61 17.58 -12.27
C LEU A 494 14.55 17.53 -11.16
N ALA A 495 14.96 17.23 -9.92
CA ALA A 495 14.08 17.22 -8.76
C ALA A 495 13.55 18.62 -8.41
N ALA A 496 14.33 19.68 -8.61
CA ALA A 496 13.88 21.05 -8.41
C ALA A 496 12.85 21.48 -9.46
N VAL A 497 13.04 21.08 -10.73
CA VAL A 497 12.03 21.29 -11.78
C VAL A 497 10.76 20.51 -11.47
N ASP A 498 10.90 19.26 -11.03
CA ASP A 498 9.77 18.44 -10.61
C ASP A 498 9.01 19.05 -9.43
N LEU A 499 9.68 19.62 -8.43
CA LEU A 499 9.04 20.33 -7.32
C LEU A 499 8.16 21.50 -7.81
N VAL A 500 8.63 22.26 -8.80
CA VAL A 500 7.83 23.37 -9.39
C VAL A 500 6.61 22.83 -10.12
N MET A 501 6.77 21.74 -10.88
CA MET A 501 5.67 21.06 -11.57
C MET A 501 4.66 20.49 -10.56
N TYR A 502 5.14 19.85 -9.50
CA TYR A 502 4.35 19.31 -8.41
C TYR A 502 3.51 20.41 -7.73
N VAL A 503 4.13 21.54 -7.36
CA VAL A 503 3.42 22.66 -6.74
C VAL A 503 2.34 23.21 -7.67
N THR A 504 2.61 23.27 -8.97
CA THR A 504 1.63 23.70 -9.98
C THR A 504 0.46 22.72 -10.08
N CYS A 505 0.74 21.41 -10.13
CA CYS A 505 -0.27 20.36 -10.14
C CYS A 505 -1.10 20.35 -8.85
N ALA A 506 -0.46 20.50 -7.69
CA ALA A 506 -1.11 20.52 -6.38
C ALA A 506 -2.05 21.72 -6.23
N LYS A 507 -1.67 22.90 -6.74
CA LYS A 507 -2.55 24.08 -6.79
C LYS A 507 -3.77 23.87 -7.67
N CYS A 508 -3.66 23.09 -8.73
CA CYS A 508 -4.75 22.80 -9.65
C CYS A 508 -5.61 21.61 -9.23
N TYR A 509 -5.21 20.88 -8.18
CA TYR A 509 -5.90 19.68 -7.72
C TYR A 509 -7.16 20.03 -6.92
N LYS A 510 -8.21 19.22 -7.11
CA LYS A 510 -9.46 19.30 -6.36
C LYS A 510 -9.70 17.96 -5.68
N CYS A 511 -9.85 17.98 -4.36
CA CYS A 511 -10.08 16.77 -3.57
C CYS A 511 -11.44 16.14 -3.90
N ILE A 512 -11.56 14.84 -3.63
CA ILE A 512 -12.83 14.14 -3.77
C ILE A 512 -13.87 14.67 -2.79
N SER A 513 -15.04 15.04 -3.30
CA SER A 513 -16.19 15.47 -2.49
C SER A 513 -17.18 14.30 -2.36
N LEU A 514 -17.39 13.83 -1.14
CA LEU A 514 -18.37 12.79 -0.82
C LEU A 514 -19.60 13.44 -0.19
N ASP A 515 -20.80 13.01 -0.60
CA ASP A 515 -22.05 13.39 0.07
C ASP A 515 -22.13 12.60 1.38
N ARG A 516 -21.50 13.12 2.44
CA ARG A 516 -21.68 12.67 3.83
C ARG A 516 -22.52 13.72 4.54
N ASP A 517 -23.55 13.26 5.25
CA ASP A 517 -24.51 14.05 6.03
C ASP A 517 -23.88 14.83 7.23
N ASP A 518 -22.60 15.18 7.17
CA ASP A 518 -21.89 15.97 8.18
C ASP A 518 -21.49 17.33 7.60
N SER A 519 -22.37 18.31 7.85
CA SER A 519 -22.29 19.74 7.50
C SER A 519 -21.07 20.54 7.99
N MET A 520 -19.90 19.93 8.17
CA MET A 520 -18.66 20.60 8.61
C MET A 520 -17.43 20.42 7.69
N GLU A 521 -17.38 19.43 6.78
CA GLU A 521 -16.18 19.20 5.94
C GLU A 521 -16.16 20.00 4.62
N ASP A 522 -17.32 20.33 4.05
CA ASP A 522 -17.43 21.02 2.75
C ASP A 522 -16.87 22.45 2.74
N ALA A 523 -16.70 23.07 3.91
CA ALA A 523 -16.08 24.40 4.04
C ALA A 523 -14.54 24.36 3.90
N ASN A 524 -13.93 23.17 3.84
CA ASN A 524 -12.49 23.01 3.99
C ASN A 524 -11.73 23.01 2.65
N CYS A 525 -12.22 22.30 1.62
CA CYS A 525 -11.55 22.26 0.30
C CYS A 525 -11.53 23.63 -0.40
N GLY A 526 -12.59 24.43 -0.25
CA GLY A 526 -12.65 25.79 -0.80
C GLY A 526 -11.72 26.82 -0.12
N ARG A 527 -11.28 26.58 1.13
CA ARG A 527 -10.37 27.49 1.85
C ARG A 527 -8.89 27.18 1.62
N GLU A 528 -8.52 25.93 1.31
CA GLU A 528 -7.13 25.57 1.03
C GLU A 528 -6.57 26.23 -0.24
N LEU A 529 -7.41 26.42 -1.26
CA LEU A 529 -7.06 27.20 -2.46
C LEU A 529 -6.87 28.70 -2.17
N SER A 530 -7.61 29.26 -1.20
CA SER A 530 -7.53 30.68 -0.84
C SER A 530 -6.27 31.05 -0.03
N GLN A 531 -5.66 30.10 0.69
CA GLN A 531 -4.36 30.32 1.34
C GLN A 531 -3.21 30.34 0.32
N PHE A 532 -3.36 29.69 -0.84
CA PHE A 532 -2.37 29.72 -1.91
C PHE A 532 -2.33 31.05 -2.69
N SER A 533 -3.42 31.84 -2.70
CA SER A 533 -3.46 33.16 -3.36
C SER A 533 -2.96 34.30 -2.46
N SER A 534 -2.52 34.01 -1.23
CA SER A 534 -2.16 35.01 -0.22
C SER A 534 -0.64 35.23 -0.07
N ILE A 535 0.18 34.63 -0.95
CA ILE A 535 1.62 34.89 -0.99
C ILE A 535 1.84 36.13 -1.87
N PRO A 536 2.35 37.26 -1.33
CA PRO A 536 2.62 38.44 -2.14
C PRO A 536 3.72 38.15 -3.17
N GLU A 537 3.58 38.74 -4.36
CA GLU A 537 4.52 38.66 -5.50
C GLU A 537 5.97 38.97 -5.15
#